data_AF-A0A1J3ECD3-F1
#
_entry.id   AF-A0A1J3ECD3-F1
#
_cell.length_a   1.000
_cell.length_b   1.000
_cell.length_c   1.000
_cell.angle_alpha   90.00
_cell.angle_beta   90.00
_cell.angle_gamma   90.00
#
_symmetry.space_group_name_H-M   'P 1'
#
loop_
_entity.id
_entity.type
_entity.pdbx_description
1 polymer ?
#
loop_
_entity_poly.entity_id
_entity_poly.type
_entity_poly.pdbx_seq_one_letter_code
_entity_poly.pdbx_strand_id
1 'polypeptide(L)'
;HIFRGQPKRHLLTTGWSVFVSAKRLVAGDSVIFIRNEKNQLFLGIRRATRPQTIVPSSVLSSDSMHIGLLAAAAHASATNSCFTVFFHPRASPSEFVIQLSKYIKAVFHTRISVGMRFRMLFETEESSVRRYMGTITGISDLDSVRWPNS
;
A
#
# COMPACT_ATOMS: atom_id res chain seq x y z
N HIS A 1 -0.07 -12.20 29.40
CA HIS A 1 -0.45 -13.36 28.57
C HIS A 1 -0.69 -14.54 29.48
N ILE A 2 -1.68 -15.38 29.18
CA ILE A 2 -2.01 -16.57 29.98
C ILE A 2 -2.45 -17.72 29.06
N PHE A 3 -2.13 -18.96 29.43
CA PHE A 3 -2.58 -20.17 28.74
C PHE A 3 -3.59 -20.92 29.61
N ARG A 4 -4.88 -20.89 29.26
CA ARG A 4 -5.98 -21.46 30.07
C ARG A 4 -7.20 -21.84 29.22
N GLY A 5 -8.25 -22.36 29.86
CA GLY A 5 -9.54 -22.75 29.25
C GLY A 5 -9.64 -24.24 28.90
N GLN A 6 -10.83 -24.69 28.53
CA GLN A 6 -11.08 -26.01 27.95
C GLN A 6 -11.91 -25.87 26.66
N PRO A 7 -11.33 -26.20 25.48
CA PRO A 7 -9.93 -26.57 25.25
C PRO A 7 -8.95 -25.41 25.59
N LYS A 8 -7.68 -25.74 25.90
CA LYS A 8 -6.66 -24.74 26.29
C LYS A 8 -6.32 -23.79 25.14
N ARG A 9 -6.22 -22.49 25.42
CA ARG A 9 -5.89 -21.43 24.44
C ARG A 9 -5.01 -20.34 25.06
N HIS A 10 -4.26 -19.63 24.22
CA HIS A 10 -3.49 -18.45 24.62
C HIS A 10 -4.38 -17.19 24.64
N LEU A 11 -4.28 -16.40 25.71
CA LEU A 11 -5.14 -15.25 25.95
C LEU A 11 -4.32 -14.03 26.39
N LEU A 12 -4.70 -12.87 25.88
CA LEU A 12 -4.33 -11.58 26.45
C LEU A 12 -5.52 -11.10 27.30
N THR A 13 -5.27 -10.85 28.58
CA THR A 13 -6.30 -10.51 29.56
C THR A 13 -6.09 -9.09 30.06
N THR A 14 -5.37 -8.91 31.17
CA THR A 14 -5.09 -7.62 31.77
C THR A 14 -4.38 -6.70 30.77
N GLY A 15 -4.87 -5.45 30.66
CA GLY A 15 -4.34 -4.45 29.73
C GLY A 15 -4.87 -4.52 28.30
N TRP A 16 -5.47 -5.65 27.88
CA TRP A 16 -5.99 -5.79 26.50
C TRP A 16 -7.14 -4.82 26.22
N SER A 17 -8.13 -4.72 27.12
CA SER A 17 -9.26 -3.81 26.97
C SER A 17 -8.82 -2.34 26.92
N VAL A 18 -7.86 -1.95 27.78
CA VAL A 18 -7.29 -0.60 27.79
C VAL A 18 -6.59 -0.30 26.46
N PHE A 19 -5.81 -1.25 25.93
CA PHE A 19 -5.16 -1.12 24.63
C PHE A 19 -6.18 -0.93 23.49
N VAL A 20 -7.22 -1.78 23.45
CA VAL A 20 -8.30 -1.70 22.46
C VAL A 20 -8.98 -0.33 22.49
N SER A 21 -9.34 0.16 23.68
CA SER A 21 -9.98 1.46 23.85
C SER A 21 -9.07 2.62 23.48
N ALA A 22 -7.83 2.64 23.99
CA ALA A 22 -6.87 3.71 23.72
C ALA A 22 -6.51 3.81 22.23
N LYS A 23 -6.48 2.67 21.53
CA LYS A 23 -6.25 2.60 20.09
C LYS A 23 -7.54 2.60 19.28
N ARG A 24 -8.72 2.76 19.90
CA ARG A 24 -10.03 2.79 19.22
C ARG A 24 -10.23 1.61 18.25
N LEU A 25 -9.75 0.42 18.62
CA LEU A 25 -9.84 -0.76 17.77
C LEU A 25 -11.29 -1.24 17.67
N VAL A 26 -11.66 -1.72 16.50
CA VAL A 26 -12.98 -2.28 16.22
C VAL A 26 -12.83 -3.65 15.55
N ALA A 27 -13.90 -4.44 15.55
CA ALA A 27 -13.90 -5.72 14.84
C ALA A 27 -13.51 -5.53 13.36
N GLY A 28 -12.63 -6.39 12.86
CA GLY A 28 -12.01 -6.29 11.54
C GLY A 28 -10.64 -5.61 11.52
N ASP A 29 -10.30 -4.79 12.52
CA ASP A 29 -8.92 -4.29 12.65
C ASP A 29 -7.98 -5.45 13.04
N SER A 30 -6.75 -5.41 12.51
CA SER A 30 -5.71 -6.38 12.83
C SER A 30 -4.69 -5.81 13.80
N VAL A 31 -4.27 -6.63 14.76
CA VAL A 31 -3.15 -6.33 15.67
C VAL A 31 -2.02 -7.30 15.36
N ILE A 32 -0.85 -6.75 15.07
CA ILE A 32 0.31 -7.48 14.57
C ILE A 32 1.37 -7.52 15.66
N PHE A 33 1.77 -8.71 16.08
CA PHE A 33 2.83 -8.92 17.06
C PHE A 33 4.08 -9.40 16.32
N ILE A 34 5.20 -8.68 16.45
CA ILE A 34 6.47 -9.04 15.83
C ILE A 34 7.52 -9.11 16.93
N ARG A 35 8.28 -10.20 16.96
CA ARG A 35 9.44 -10.33 17.83
C ARG A 35 10.69 -10.29 16.99
N ASN A 36 11.62 -9.40 17.30
CA ASN A 36 12.91 -9.37 16.61
C ASN A 36 13.87 -10.42 17.18
N GLU A 37 15.03 -10.56 16.54
CA GLU A 37 16.10 -11.48 16.96
C GLU A 37 16.64 -11.18 18.37
N LYS A 38 16.56 -9.91 18.80
CA LYS A 38 16.91 -9.47 20.16
C LYS A 38 15.80 -9.74 21.19
N ASN A 39 14.82 -10.56 20.84
CA ASN A 39 13.67 -10.89 21.67
C ASN A 39 12.77 -9.71 22.06
N GLN A 40 12.92 -8.54 21.45
CA GLN A 40 12.07 -7.37 21.67
C GLN A 40 10.74 -7.55 20.94
N LEU A 41 9.64 -7.27 21.65
CA LEU A 41 8.29 -7.37 21.12
C LEU A 41 7.82 -6.01 20.61
N PHE A 42 7.38 -5.97 19.36
CA PHE A 42 6.78 -4.83 18.70
C PHE A 42 5.31 -5.11 18.41
N LEU A 43 4.52 -4.04 18.43
CA LEU A 43 3.08 -4.09 18.21
C LEU A 43 2.69 -3.13 17.10
N GLY A 44 2.14 -3.67 16.01
CA GLY A 44 1.57 -2.93 14.91
C GLY A 44 0.04 -2.99 14.93
N ILE A 45 -0.60 -1.98 14.36
CA ILE A 45 -2.05 -1.94 14.14
C ILE A 45 -2.29 -1.69 12.67
N ARG A 46 -3.09 -2.57 12.05
CA ARG A 46 -3.60 -2.39 10.71
C ARG A 46 -5.11 -2.22 10.78
N ARG A 47 -5.61 -1.08 10.29
CA ARG A 47 -7.05 -0.84 10.21
C ARG A 47 -7.66 -1.58 9.04
N ALA A 48 -8.87 -2.10 9.25
CA ALA A 48 -9.68 -2.63 8.16
C ALA A 48 -9.90 -1.55 7.09
N THR A 49 -9.77 -1.93 5.81
CA THR A 49 -10.13 -1.02 4.71
C THR A 49 -11.65 -0.85 4.74
N ARG A 50 -12.11 0.36 5.06
CA ARG A 50 -13.53 0.73 5.01
C ARG A 50 -13.65 1.87 4.02
N PRO A 51 -14.76 1.99 3.26
CA PRO A 51 -15.05 3.19 2.50
C PRO A 51 -15.22 4.35 3.50
N GLN A 52 -14.11 4.99 3.84
CA GLN A 52 -14.10 6.22 4.59
C GLN A 52 -14.08 7.35 3.58
N THR A 53 -14.98 8.30 3.75
CA THR A 53 -14.76 9.67 3.29
C THR A 53 -13.54 10.19 4.04
N ILE A 54 -12.35 9.95 3.49
CA ILE A 54 -11.16 10.68 3.89
C ILE A 54 -11.45 12.10 3.43
N VAL A 55 -11.98 12.93 4.33
CA VAL A 55 -12.10 14.35 4.09
C VAL A 55 -10.66 14.85 4.12
N PRO A 56 -10.09 15.28 2.98
CA PRO A 56 -8.73 15.82 2.98
C PRO A 56 -8.70 17.02 3.91
N SER A 57 -7.56 17.31 4.52
CA SER A 57 -7.41 18.57 5.26
C SER A 57 -7.75 19.73 4.32
N SER A 58 -8.53 20.69 4.79
CA SER A 58 -8.99 21.84 4.00
C SER A 58 -7.88 22.87 3.71
N VAL A 59 -6.62 22.44 3.71
CA VAL A 59 -5.44 23.32 3.56
C VAL A 59 -5.25 23.73 2.10
N LEU A 60 -5.49 22.81 1.15
CA LEU A 60 -5.44 23.07 -0.29
C LEU A 60 -6.59 22.32 -0.98
N SER A 61 -7.09 22.85 -2.09
CA SER A 61 -8.02 22.12 -2.95
C SER A 61 -7.31 20.92 -3.59
N SER A 62 -8.07 19.89 -3.98
CA SER A 62 -7.52 18.73 -4.71
C SER A 62 -6.79 19.18 -5.98
N ASP A 63 -7.37 20.13 -6.72
CA ASP A 63 -6.79 20.65 -7.95
C ASP A 63 -5.43 21.31 -7.71
N SER A 64 -5.32 22.13 -6.66
CA SER A 64 -4.04 22.76 -6.28
C SER A 64 -3.00 21.73 -5.84
N MET A 65 -3.40 20.65 -5.17
CA MET A 65 -2.47 19.56 -4.83
C MET A 65 -1.95 18.84 -6.08
N HIS A 66 -2.83 18.53 -7.04
CA HIS A 66 -2.43 17.85 -8.29
C HIS A 66 -1.51 18.73 -9.15
N ILE A 67 -1.85 20.01 -9.32
CA ILE A 67 -1.01 20.96 -10.06
C ILE A 67 0.32 21.17 -9.34
N GLY A 68 0.30 21.32 -8.01
CA GLY A 68 1.51 21.49 -7.20
C GLY A 68 2.48 20.32 -7.31
N LEU A 69 1.98 19.08 -7.36
CA LEU A 69 2.81 17.89 -7.56
C LEU A 69 3.51 17.91 -8.93
N LEU A 70 2.77 18.20 -10.01
CA LEU A 70 3.33 18.27 -11.36
C LEU A 70 4.37 19.39 -11.47
N ALA A 71 4.06 20.57 -10.93
CA ALA A 71 4.96 21.70 -10.91
C ALA A 71 6.25 21.40 -10.13
N ALA A 72 6.15 20.75 -8.97
CA ALA A 72 7.30 20.35 -8.17
C ALA A 72 8.21 19.36 -8.91
N ALA A 73 7.62 18.33 -9.54
CA ALA A 73 8.38 17.36 -10.33
C ALA A 73 9.06 18.00 -11.54
N ALA A 74 8.35 18.87 -12.28
CA ALA A 74 8.89 19.58 -13.43
C ALA A 74 10.04 20.52 -13.03
N HIS A 75 9.87 21.27 -11.93
CA HIS A 75 10.91 22.15 -11.42
C HIS A 75 12.15 21.38 -10.96
N ALA A 76 11.97 20.29 -10.21
CA ALA A 76 13.05 19.42 -9.76
C ALA A 76 13.84 18.84 -10.95
N SER A 77 13.15 18.38 -11.99
CA SER A 77 13.78 17.89 -13.22
C SER A 77 14.54 18.97 -13.98
N ALA A 78 14.01 20.19 -14.08
CA ALA A 78 14.64 21.28 -14.82
C ALA A 78 15.86 21.87 -14.09
N THR A 79 15.86 21.84 -12.76
CA THR A 79 16.92 22.42 -11.92
C THR A 79 17.89 21.38 -11.36
N ASN A 80 17.67 20.09 -11.68
CA ASN A 80 18.40 18.97 -11.09
C ASN A 80 18.43 19.01 -9.56
N SER A 81 17.29 19.37 -8.96
CA SER A 81 17.11 19.48 -7.52
C SER A 81 16.26 18.34 -6.97
N CYS A 82 16.38 18.08 -5.66
CA CYS A 82 15.59 17.06 -4.99
C CYS A 82 14.18 17.58 -4.69
N PHE A 83 13.19 16.69 -4.75
CA PHE A 83 11.86 16.93 -4.20
C PHE A 83 11.37 15.71 -3.41
N THR A 84 10.38 15.90 -2.56
CA THR A 84 9.86 14.86 -1.67
C THR A 84 8.46 14.42 -2.10
N VAL A 85 8.24 13.10 -2.07
CA VAL A 85 6.94 12.48 -2.30
C VAL A 85 6.55 11.63 -1.11
N PHE A 86 5.26 11.61 -0.78
CA PHE A 86 4.72 10.77 0.28
C PHE A 86 4.00 9.58 -0.32
N PHE A 87 4.45 8.37 0.00
CA PHE A 87 3.81 7.13 -0.42
C PHE A 87 2.97 6.55 0.72
N HIS A 88 1.67 6.40 0.49
CA HIS A 88 0.71 5.82 1.42
C HIS A 88 0.19 4.48 0.87
N PRO A 89 0.89 3.35 1.11
CA PRO A 89 0.60 2.06 0.46
C PRO A 89 -0.80 1.50 0.75
N ARG A 90 -1.45 1.95 1.83
CA ARG A 90 -2.81 1.55 2.21
C ARG A 90 -3.91 2.41 1.57
N ALA A 91 -3.57 3.63 1.13
CA ALA A 91 -4.49 4.53 0.44
C ALA A 91 -4.38 4.39 -1.09
N SER A 92 -3.18 4.10 -1.60
CA SER A 92 -2.93 3.81 -3.01
C SER A 92 -2.02 2.58 -3.12
N PRO A 93 -2.52 1.46 -3.66
CA PRO A 93 -1.73 0.24 -3.81
C PRO A 93 -0.78 0.27 -5.02
N SER A 94 -0.90 1.27 -5.91
CA SER A 94 -0.07 1.38 -7.10
C SER A 94 1.30 1.97 -6.77
N GLU A 95 2.36 1.18 -6.95
CA GLU A 95 3.74 1.66 -6.89
C GLU A 95 3.99 2.65 -8.02
N PHE A 96 4.48 3.86 -7.70
CA PHE A 96 4.83 4.89 -8.68
C PHE A 96 6.33 5.23 -8.71
N VAL A 97 7.10 4.80 -7.70
CA VAL A 97 8.57 4.86 -7.72
C VAL A 97 9.09 3.45 -7.94
N ILE A 98 9.53 3.17 -9.17
CA ILE A 98 9.99 1.85 -9.59
C ILE A 98 11.52 1.88 -9.76
N GLN A 99 12.21 0.87 -9.22
CA GLN A 99 13.65 0.72 -9.45
C GLN A 99 13.95 0.55 -10.95
N LEU A 100 14.98 1.24 -11.44
CA LEU A 100 15.35 1.23 -12.86
C LEU A 100 15.59 -0.19 -13.41
N SER A 101 16.20 -1.08 -12.63
CA SER A 101 16.41 -2.48 -13.02
C SER A 101 15.11 -3.25 -13.25
N LYS A 102 14.08 -3.02 -12.42
CA LYS A 102 12.74 -3.59 -12.56
C LYS A 102 12.06 -3.06 -13.81
N TYR A 103 12.17 -1.75 -14.07
CA TYR A 103 11.65 -1.11 -15.29
C TYR A 103 12.29 -1.68 -16.57
N ILE A 104 13.62 -1.70 -16.64
CA ILE A 104 14.35 -2.19 -17.84
C ILE A 104 14.00 -3.64 -18.15
N LYS A 105 13.88 -4.48 -17.12
CA LYS A 105 13.46 -5.88 -17.27
C LYS A 105 12.03 -5.99 -17.80
N ALA A 106 11.11 -5.20 -17.27
CA ALA A 106 9.71 -5.23 -17.68
C ALA A 106 9.51 -4.71 -19.11
N VAL A 107 10.15 -3.61 -19.49
CA VAL A 107 9.91 -2.94 -20.79
C VAL A 107 10.71 -3.57 -21.92
N PHE A 108 12.01 -3.84 -21.71
CA PHE A 108 12.89 -4.24 -22.81
C PHE A 108 13.14 -5.75 -22.89
N HIS A 109 13.05 -6.46 -21.77
CA HIS A 109 13.35 -7.90 -21.71
C HIS A 109 12.10 -8.77 -21.69
N THR A 110 10.94 -8.21 -21.36
CA THR A 110 9.67 -8.93 -21.35
C THR A 110 8.90 -8.55 -22.60
N ARG A 111 8.72 -9.49 -23.53
CA ARG A 111 7.87 -9.27 -24.72
C ARG A 111 6.41 -9.44 -24.31
N ILE A 112 5.77 -8.36 -23.87
CA ILE A 112 4.36 -8.34 -23.48
C ILE A 112 3.48 -8.31 -24.75
N SER A 113 2.45 -9.16 -24.82
CA SER A 113 1.49 -9.23 -25.91
C SER A 113 0.08 -9.59 -25.42
N VAL A 114 -0.93 -9.22 -26.22
CA VAL A 114 -2.32 -9.59 -25.98
C VAL A 114 -2.46 -11.12 -26.00
N GLY A 115 -3.24 -11.67 -25.07
CA GLY A 115 -3.42 -13.11 -24.87
C GLY A 115 -2.42 -13.74 -23.90
N MET A 116 -1.34 -13.05 -23.51
CA MET A 116 -0.41 -13.56 -22.51
C MET A 116 -1.09 -13.67 -21.14
N ARG A 117 -0.76 -14.75 -20.42
CA ARG A 117 -1.19 -14.96 -19.04
C ARG A 117 -0.17 -14.34 -18.09
N PHE A 118 -0.66 -13.68 -17.05
CA PHE A 118 0.18 -13.11 -16.00
C PHE A 118 -0.35 -13.47 -14.62
N ARG A 119 0.49 -13.27 -13.61
CA ARG A 119 0.11 -13.39 -12.20
C ARG A 119 0.42 -12.10 -11.48
N MET A 120 -0.51 -11.64 -10.66
CA MET A 120 -0.35 -10.45 -9.81
C MET A 120 -0.61 -10.82 -8.36
N LEU A 121 0.17 -10.24 -7.46
CA LEU A 121 0.05 -10.43 -6.02
C LEU A 121 -0.92 -9.41 -5.46
N PHE A 122 -1.87 -9.86 -4.64
CA PHE A 122 -2.77 -9.01 -3.90
C PHE A 122 -2.73 -9.37 -2.43
N GLU A 123 -2.75 -8.35 -1.57
CA GLU A 123 -2.88 -8.52 -0.13
C GLU A 123 -4.32 -8.96 0.21
N THR A 124 -4.44 -9.97 1.07
CA THR A 124 -5.74 -10.45 1.58
C THR A 124 -6.10 -9.75 2.89
N GLU A 125 -7.35 -9.93 3.34
CA GLU A 125 -7.84 -9.39 4.61
C GLU A 125 -7.05 -9.93 5.81
N GLU A 126 -6.55 -11.17 5.73
CA GLU A 126 -5.75 -11.81 6.79
C GLU A 126 -4.27 -11.41 6.77
N SER A 127 -3.89 -10.38 5.98
CA SER A 127 -2.48 -9.97 5.78
C SER A 127 -1.60 -11.03 5.11
N SER A 128 -2.19 -12.05 4.48
CA SER A 128 -1.48 -12.97 3.60
C SER A 128 -1.47 -12.43 2.16
N VAL A 129 -0.55 -12.92 1.31
CA VAL A 129 -0.47 -12.52 -0.10
C VAL A 129 -1.01 -13.64 -0.99
N ARG A 130 -1.95 -13.32 -1.87
CA ARG A 130 -2.54 -14.27 -2.83
C ARG A 130 -2.17 -13.89 -4.27
N ARG A 131 -1.84 -14.91 -5.07
CA ARG A 131 -1.61 -14.75 -6.52
C ARG A 131 -2.92 -14.90 -7.26
N TYR A 132 -3.27 -13.88 -8.03
CA TYR A 132 -4.37 -13.91 -8.99
C TYR A 132 -3.80 -14.03 -10.40
N MET A 133 -4.46 -14.81 -11.24
CA MET A 133 -4.03 -15.06 -12.61
C MET A 133 -4.97 -14.33 -13.56
N GLY A 134 -4.40 -13.60 -14.52
CA GLY A 134 -5.13 -12.84 -15.52
C GLY A 134 -4.58 -13.09 -16.92
N THR A 135 -5.28 -12.54 -17.90
CA THR A 135 -4.86 -12.54 -19.31
C THR A 135 -4.84 -11.10 -19.80
N ILE A 136 -3.82 -10.72 -20.56
CA ILE A 136 -3.72 -9.39 -21.16
C ILE A 136 -4.73 -9.28 -22.29
N THR A 137 -5.65 -8.32 -22.20
CA THR A 137 -6.72 -8.10 -23.19
C THR A 137 -6.41 -7.01 -24.19
N GLY A 138 -5.50 -6.09 -23.86
CA GLY A 138 -5.12 -4.96 -24.71
C GLY A 138 -3.82 -4.32 -24.25
N ILE A 139 -3.18 -3.59 -25.15
CA ILE A 139 -1.97 -2.80 -24.89
C ILE A 139 -2.18 -1.45 -25.58
N SER A 140 -2.29 -0.40 -24.78
CA SER A 140 -2.49 0.97 -25.23
C SER A 140 -2.18 1.94 -24.10
N ASP A 141 -1.84 3.18 -24.45
CA ASP A 141 -1.72 4.27 -23.47
C ASP A 141 -3.03 4.44 -22.71
N LEU A 142 -2.96 4.65 -21.39
CA LEU A 142 -4.14 4.89 -20.55
C LEU A 142 -4.78 6.26 -20.87
N ASP A 143 -3.95 7.24 -21.18
CA ASP A 143 -4.33 8.61 -21.47
C ASP A 143 -3.35 9.22 -22.48
N SER A 144 -3.54 8.89 -23.75
CA SER A 144 -2.65 9.33 -24.84
C SER A 144 -2.66 10.84 -25.06
N VAL A 145 -3.68 11.55 -24.57
CA VAL A 145 -3.78 13.01 -24.72
C VAL A 145 -2.87 13.71 -23.73
N ARG A 146 -2.84 13.27 -22.47
CA ARG A 146 -2.01 13.89 -21.44
C ARG A 146 -0.62 13.27 -21.32
N TRP A 147 -0.51 11.95 -21.56
CA TRP A 147 0.72 11.18 -21.35
C TRP A 147 0.98 10.20 -22.50
N PRO A 148 1.33 10.70 -23.69
CA PRO A 148 1.63 9.84 -24.84
C PRO A 148 2.87 8.97 -24.57
N ASN A 149 2.77 7.67 -24.89
CA ASN A 149 3.79 6.64 -24.68
C ASN A 149 4.13 6.34 -23.20
N SER A 150 3.18 6.55 -22.28
CA SER A 150 3.35 6.21 -20.86
C SER A 150 3.18 4.73 -20.54
#